data_AF-A0AAJ6ZR39-F1
#
_entry.id   AF-A0AAJ6ZR39-F1
#
_cell.length_a   1.000
_cell.length_b   1.000
_cell.length_c   1.000
_cell.angle_alpha   90.00
_cell.angle_beta   90.00
_cell.angle_gamma   90.00
#
_symmetry.space_group_name_H-M   'P 1'
#
loop_
_entity.id
_entity.type
_entity.pdbx_description
1 polymer ?
#
loop_
_entity_poly.entity_id
_entity_poly.type
_entity_poly.pdbx_seq_one_letter_code
_entity_poly.pdbx_strand_id
1 'polypeptide(L)'
;MCLIIAYQNSMADEERLQRIKAGAFLASVAGISAFVGFGATLSAAKKSDPKYFNKGLHSSVELADAGAILALRALGWGTLYAVAGTSCLCYGIWKLSGAKDLKDFRIKVGNMLPVLPKNNPPQSRTEFSGLNDLLTYLAEDYGKKPVKEN
;
A
#
# COMPACT_ATOMS: atom_id res chain seq x y z
N MET A 1 -41.24 17.24 8.47
CA MET A 1 -40.58 16.59 7.31
C MET A 1 -39.34 17.38 6.84
N CYS A 2 -39.43 18.69 6.57
CA CYS A 2 -38.27 19.52 6.16
C CYS A 2 -37.11 19.57 7.17
N LEU A 3 -37.40 19.60 8.48
CA LEU A 3 -36.39 19.66 9.54
C LEU A 3 -35.55 18.37 9.66
N ILE A 4 -36.15 17.21 9.36
CA ILE A 4 -35.47 15.91 9.37
C ILE A 4 -34.55 15.77 8.16
N ILE A 5 -34.97 16.29 7.00
CA ILE A 5 -34.14 16.30 5.78
C ILE A 5 -32.92 17.22 5.96
N ALA A 6 -33.10 18.39 6.59
CA ALA A 6 -31.98 19.29 6.90
C ALA A 6 -31.00 18.67 7.90
N TYR A 7 -31.48 18.00 8.95
CA TYR A 7 -30.65 17.32 9.94
C TYR A 7 -29.89 16.12 9.35
N GLN A 8 -30.55 15.34 8.47
CA GLN A 8 -29.93 14.23 7.75
C GLN A 8 -28.84 14.69 6.77
N ASN A 9 -29.00 15.88 6.17
CA ASN A 9 -27.98 16.50 5.33
C ASN A 9 -26.77 16.98 6.17
N SER A 10 -27.01 17.66 7.30
CA SER A 10 -25.93 18.15 8.17
C SER A 10 -25.03 17.04 8.72
N MET A 11 -25.60 15.90 9.15
CA MET A 11 -24.78 14.77 9.63
C MET A 11 -24.01 14.06 8.51
N ALA A 12 -24.58 14.00 7.30
CA ALA A 12 -23.87 13.46 6.14
C ALA A 12 -22.69 14.36 5.74
N ASP A 13 -22.85 15.69 5.81
CA ASP A 13 -21.78 16.63 5.51
C ASP A 13 -20.62 16.56 6.50
N GLU A 14 -20.89 16.38 7.81
CA GLU A 14 -19.84 16.20 8.82
C GLU A 14 -19.04 14.90 8.61
N GLU A 15 -19.70 13.77 8.36
CA GLU A 15 -18.99 12.50 8.07
C GLU A 15 -18.13 12.60 6.80
N ARG A 16 -18.63 13.30 5.77
CA ARG A 16 -17.87 13.56 4.54
C ARG A 16 -16.66 14.45 4.83
N LEU A 17 -16.81 15.47 5.66
CA LEU A 17 -15.73 16.36 6.07
C LEU A 17 -14.65 15.59 6.86
N GLN A 18 -15.05 14.71 7.79
CA GLN A 18 -14.11 13.85 8.54
C GLN A 18 -13.35 12.90 7.61
N ARG A 19 -14.03 12.28 6.64
CA ARG A 19 -13.41 11.39 5.66
C ARG A 19 -12.45 12.13 4.73
N ILE A 20 -12.78 13.36 4.32
CA ILE A 20 -11.90 14.21 3.52
C ILE A 20 -10.67 14.62 4.34
N LYS A 21 -10.84 15.00 5.60
CA LYS A 21 -9.73 15.38 6.49
C LYS A 21 -8.78 14.20 6.76
N ALA A 22 -9.34 13.02 7.02
CA ALA A 22 -8.57 11.79 7.17
C ALA A 22 -7.85 11.40 5.86
N GLY A 23 -8.54 11.53 4.72
CA GLY A 23 -7.97 11.28 3.40
C GLY A 23 -6.81 12.22 3.06
N ALA A 24 -6.95 13.52 3.35
CA ALA A 24 -5.89 14.50 3.15
C ALA A 24 -4.66 14.22 4.02
N PHE A 25 -4.87 13.82 5.28
CA PHE A 25 -3.78 13.42 6.17
C PHE A 25 -3.05 12.16 5.70
N LEU A 26 -3.79 11.13 5.29
CA LEU A 26 -3.18 9.90 4.77
C LEU A 26 -2.44 10.15 3.45
N ALA A 27 -3.00 10.98 2.56
CA ALA A 27 -2.36 11.33 1.30
C ALA A 27 -1.06 12.11 1.51
N SER A 28 -1.00 13.01 2.50
CA SER A 28 0.23 13.76 2.80
C SER A 28 1.31 12.86 3.39
N VAL A 29 0.98 12.01 4.36
CA VAL A 29 1.93 11.04 4.95
C VAL A 29 2.43 10.06 3.89
N ALA A 30 1.52 9.52 3.06
CA ALA A 30 1.88 8.64 1.95
C ALA A 30 2.79 9.36 0.93
N GLY A 31 2.46 10.60 0.55
CA GLY A 31 3.26 11.40 -0.36
C GLY A 31 4.68 11.66 0.15
N ILE A 32 4.81 12.04 1.43
CA ILE A 32 6.12 12.24 2.06
C ILE A 32 6.89 10.92 2.10
N SER A 33 6.26 9.79 2.46
CA SER A 33 6.92 8.49 2.51
C SER A 33 7.42 8.02 1.14
N ALA A 34 6.62 8.24 0.09
CA ALA A 34 7.00 7.92 -1.28
C ALA A 34 8.17 8.79 -1.74
N PHE A 35 8.16 10.09 -1.44
CA PHE A 35 9.23 11.01 -1.80
C PHE A 35 10.54 10.68 -1.08
N VAL A 36 10.47 10.38 0.22
CA VAL A 36 11.64 9.98 1.02
C VAL A 36 12.17 8.61 0.57
N GLY A 37 11.31 7.61 0.35
CA GLY A 37 11.73 6.28 -0.10
C GLY A 37 12.34 6.30 -1.50
N PHE A 38 11.74 7.06 -2.43
CA PHE A 38 12.27 7.25 -3.77
C PHE A 38 13.60 8.02 -3.74
N GLY A 39 13.68 9.10 -2.98
CA GLY A 39 14.91 9.89 -2.80
C GLY A 39 16.04 9.09 -2.16
N ALA A 40 15.74 8.26 -1.16
CA ALA A 40 16.71 7.35 -0.54
C ALA A 40 17.25 6.33 -1.54
N THR A 41 16.37 5.74 -2.35
CA THR A 41 16.75 4.80 -3.42
C THR A 41 17.63 5.50 -4.48
N LEU A 42 17.26 6.72 -4.87
CA LEU A 42 18.02 7.52 -5.83
C LEU A 42 19.41 7.91 -5.29
N SER A 43 19.50 8.26 -4.01
CA SER A 43 20.76 8.55 -3.32
C SER A 43 21.66 7.31 -3.20
N ALA A 44 21.08 6.15 -2.88
CA ALA A 44 21.81 4.87 -2.84
C ALA A 44 22.34 4.48 -4.23
N ALA A 45 21.54 4.69 -5.29
CA ALA A 45 21.96 4.50 -6.67
C ALA A 45 23.08 5.48 -7.06
N LYS A 46 22.97 6.77 -6.67
CA LYS A 46 24.02 7.78 -6.89
C LYS A 46 25.34 7.44 -6.21
N LYS A 47 25.30 6.84 -5.01
CA LYS A 47 26.50 6.41 -4.27
C LYS A 47 27.18 5.21 -4.93
N SER A 48 26.40 4.31 -5.53
CA SER A 48 26.96 3.16 -6.27
C SER A 48 27.63 3.60 -7.57
N ASP A 49 27.04 4.56 -8.32
CA ASP A 49 27.54 5.00 -9.64
C ASP A 49 27.63 6.53 -9.81
N PRO A 50 28.52 7.24 -9.08
CA PRO A 50 28.56 8.70 -9.06
C PRO A 50 28.98 9.35 -10.39
N LYS A 51 29.80 8.65 -11.19
CA LYS A 51 30.32 9.14 -12.48
C LYS A 51 29.26 9.10 -13.59
N TYR A 52 28.38 8.09 -13.57
CA TYR A 52 27.29 7.94 -14.53
C TYR A 52 26.06 8.77 -14.11
N PHE A 53 25.83 8.92 -12.80
CA PHE A 53 24.71 9.69 -12.28
C PHE A 53 24.85 11.21 -12.50
N ASN A 54 26.04 11.80 -12.25
CA ASN A 54 26.25 13.23 -12.50
C ASN A 54 26.19 13.59 -13.99
N LYS A 55 26.64 12.68 -14.88
CA LYS A 55 26.49 12.84 -16.33
C LYS A 55 25.03 12.82 -16.78
N GLY A 56 24.16 12.06 -16.12
CA GLY A 56 22.72 12.06 -16.38
C GLY A 56 21.96 13.29 -15.83
N LEU A 57 22.54 14.00 -14.85
CA LEU A 57 21.94 15.20 -14.25
C LEU A 57 22.45 16.50 -14.90
N HIS A 58 23.70 16.52 -15.39
CA HIS A 58 24.34 17.62 -16.11
C HIS A 58 24.68 17.20 -17.56
N SER A 59 23.69 17.31 -18.47
CA SER A 59 23.83 17.47 -19.93
C SER A 59 25.20 17.15 -20.58
N SER A 60 25.45 15.88 -20.96
CA SER A 60 26.45 15.52 -21.98
C SER A 60 26.00 14.30 -22.78
N VAL A 61 25.27 14.64 -23.84
CA VAL A 61 24.76 13.80 -24.93
C VAL A 61 25.93 13.19 -25.68
N GLU A 62 26.18 11.88 -25.57
CA GLU A 62 26.57 11.12 -26.78
C GLU A 62 26.51 9.60 -26.61
N LEU A 63 26.87 8.99 -25.46
CA LEU A 63 26.87 7.51 -25.40
C LEU A 63 26.46 6.85 -24.09
N ALA A 64 26.58 7.50 -22.92
CA ALA A 64 26.03 6.98 -21.66
C ALA A 64 24.56 7.42 -21.42
N ASP A 65 24.03 8.23 -22.34
CA ASP A 65 22.89 9.12 -22.12
C ASP A 65 21.54 8.54 -22.58
N ALA A 66 21.55 7.62 -23.55
CA ALA A 66 20.31 7.02 -24.04
C ALA A 66 19.64 6.16 -22.96
N GLY A 67 20.37 5.24 -22.32
CA GLY A 67 19.80 4.26 -21.38
C GLY A 67 19.20 4.88 -20.11
N ALA A 68 19.89 5.84 -19.49
CA ALA A 68 19.41 6.50 -18.27
C ALA A 68 18.21 7.42 -18.55
N ILE A 69 18.22 8.17 -19.65
CA ILE A 69 17.08 9.00 -20.07
C ILE A 69 15.88 8.13 -20.47
N LEU A 70 16.12 7.02 -21.18
CA LEU A 70 15.09 6.02 -21.48
C LEU A 70 14.51 5.41 -20.20
N ALA A 71 15.34 5.06 -19.22
CA ALA A 71 14.91 4.50 -17.94
C ALA A 71 14.09 5.51 -17.12
N LEU A 72 14.52 6.77 -17.03
CA LEU A 72 13.76 7.82 -16.32
C LEU A 72 12.41 8.11 -17.00
N ARG A 73 12.37 8.13 -18.33
CA ARG A 73 11.09 8.26 -19.06
C ARG A 73 10.21 7.02 -18.86
N ALA A 74 10.76 5.82 -19.00
CA ALA A 74 10.02 4.58 -18.78
C ALA A 74 9.50 4.47 -17.34
N LEU A 75 10.28 4.90 -16.35
CA LEU A 75 9.90 4.95 -14.94
C LEU A 75 8.82 6.00 -14.68
N GLY A 76 8.91 7.17 -15.32
CA GLY A 76 7.90 8.23 -15.26
C GLY A 76 6.56 7.80 -15.86
N TRP A 77 6.56 7.33 -17.11
CA TRP A 77 5.35 6.80 -17.74
C TRP A 77 4.83 5.57 -16.98
N GLY A 78 5.72 4.70 -16.50
CA GLY A 78 5.38 3.52 -15.72
C GLY A 78 4.69 3.86 -14.40
N THR A 79 5.15 4.86 -13.66
CA THR A 79 4.47 5.32 -12.42
C THR A 79 3.13 5.96 -12.72
N LEU A 80 3.01 6.75 -13.79
CA LEU A 80 1.72 7.29 -14.23
C LEU A 80 0.72 6.19 -14.58
N TYR A 81 1.13 5.18 -15.35
CA TYR A 81 0.28 4.02 -15.68
C TYR A 81 -0.02 3.14 -14.47
N ALA A 82 0.92 2.97 -13.54
CA ALA A 82 0.69 2.20 -12.33
C ALA A 82 -0.36 2.88 -11.44
N VAL A 83 -0.24 4.21 -11.23
CA VAL A 83 -1.21 4.97 -10.43
C VAL A 83 -2.56 5.03 -11.14
N ALA A 84 -2.59 5.34 -12.44
CA ALA A 84 -3.82 5.38 -13.22
C ALA A 84 -4.51 4.02 -13.31
N GLY A 85 -3.75 2.95 -13.58
CA GLY A 85 -4.23 1.58 -13.68
C GLY A 85 -4.75 1.05 -12.35
N THR A 86 -4.00 1.23 -11.26
CA THR A 86 -4.45 0.83 -9.92
C THR A 86 -5.69 1.62 -9.50
N SER A 87 -5.74 2.92 -9.79
CA SER A 87 -6.92 3.75 -9.51
C SER A 87 -8.14 3.30 -10.33
N CYS A 88 -7.95 3.01 -11.61
CA CYS A 88 -9.01 2.55 -12.50
C CYS A 88 -9.52 1.15 -12.11
N LEU A 89 -8.62 0.22 -11.73
CA LEU A 89 -8.99 -1.11 -11.23
C LEU A 89 -9.74 -1.03 -9.90
N CYS A 90 -9.24 -0.25 -8.94
CA CYS A 90 -9.93 -0.03 -7.67
C CYS A 90 -11.31 0.60 -7.88
N TYR A 91 -11.42 1.57 -8.80
CA TYR A 91 -12.70 2.17 -9.17
C TYR A 91 -13.63 1.19 -9.90
N GLY A 92 -13.07 0.34 -10.76
CA GLY A 92 -13.79 -0.71 -11.47
C GLY A 92 -14.37 -1.75 -10.52
N ILE A 93 -13.58 -2.21 -9.54
CA ILE A 93 -14.04 -3.10 -8.46
C ILE A 93 -15.13 -2.42 -7.62
N TRP A 94 -14.98 -1.13 -7.32
CA TRP A 94 -16.01 -0.36 -6.61
C TRP A 94 -17.32 -0.27 -7.41
N LYS A 95 -17.23 -0.04 -8.73
CA LYS A 95 -18.39 0.02 -9.64
C LYS A 95 -19.05 -1.34 -9.84
N LEU A 96 -18.27 -2.42 -9.97
CA LEU A 96 -18.78 -3.78 -10.13
C LEU A 96 -19.38 -4.35 -8.84
N SER A 97 -18.87 -3.95 -7.67
CA SER A 97 -19.41 -4.44 -6.41
C SER A 97 -20.81 -3.91 -6.08
N GLY A 98 -21.29 -2.86 -6.74
CA GLY A 98 -22.62 -2.26 -6.50
C GLY A 98 -22.84 -1.77 -5.06
N ALA A 99 -21.79 -1.74 -4.25
CA ALA A 99 -21.80 -1.37 -2.85
C ALA A 99 -21.74 0.15 -2.72
N LYS A 100 -22.79 0.74 -2.15
CA LYS A 100 -22.83 2.18 -1.84
C LYS A 100 -21.82 2.57 -0.75
N ASP A 101 -21.33 1.60 0.02
CA ASP A 101 -20.36 1.79 1.11
C ASP A 101 -19.34 0.65 1.25
N LEU A 102 -18.13 0.99 1.73
CA LEU A 102 -17.03 0.06 2.03
C LEU A 102 -17.44 -1.06 3.01
N LYS A 103 -18.38 -0.79 3.92
CA LYS A 103 -18.92 -1.80 4.85
C LYS A 103 -19.67 -2.89 4.09
N ASP A 104 -20.46 -2.51 3.09
CA ASP A 104 -21.29 -3.42 2.31
C ASP A 104 -20.42 -4.31 1.39
N PHE A 105 -19.36 -3.72 0.81
CA PHE A 105 -18.31 -4.46 0.10
C PHE A 105 -17.68 -5.53 1.00
N ARG A 106 -17.24 -5.15 2.20
CA ARG A 106 -16.60 -6.09 3.16
C ARG A 106 -17.53 -7.23 3.53
N ILE A 107 -18.82 -6.96 3.75
CA ILE A 107 -19.80 -7.99 4.12
C ILE A 107 -20.07 -8.92 2.93
N LYS A 108 -20.28 -8.39 1.71
CA LYS A 108 -20.52 -9.21 0.51
C LYS A 108 -19.32 -10.07 0.13
N VAL A 109 -18.11 -9.51 0.18
CA VAL A 109 -16.86 -10.25 -0.06
C VAL A 109 -16.62 -11.27 1.06
N GLY A 110 -16.86 -10.89 2.31
CA GLY A 110 -16.77 -11.80 3.46
C GLY A 110 -17.74 -12.98 3.37
N ASN A 111 -18.94 -12.78 2.85
CA ASN A 111 -19.93 -13.83 2.65
C ASN A 111 -19.65 -14.69 1.40
N MET A 112 -18.85 -14.20 0.45
CA MET A 112 -18.40 -14.95 -0.72
C MET A 112 -17.26 -15.92 -0.37
N LEU A 113 -16.52 -15.64 0.69
CA LEU A 113 -15.48 -16.53 1.20
C LEU A 113 -16.13 -17.63 2.06
N PRO A 114 -15.78 -18.92 1.87
CA PRO A 114 -16.26 -19.98 2.75
C PRO A 114 -15.80 -19.70 4.18
N VAL A 115 -16.74 -19.75 5.12
CA VAL A 115 -16.46 -19.48 6.54
C VAL A 115 -15.41 -20.49 7.03
N LEU A 116 -14.22 -20.00 7.38
CA LEU A 116 -13.20 -20.85 7.99
C LEU A 116 -13.77 -21.39 9.31
N PRO A 117 -13.85 -22.72 9.48
CA PRO A 117 -14.26 -23.29 10.76
C PRO A 117 -13.26 -22.87 11.84
N LYS A 118 -13.79 -22.35 12.95
CA LYS A 118 -12.98 -21.87 14.07
C LYS A 118 -12.32 -23.08 14.72
N ASN A 119 -11.01 -23.22 14.55
CA ASN A 119 -10.21 -24.31 15.09
C ASN A 119 -10.21 -24.24 16.63
N ASN A 120 -10.96 -25.15 17.26
CA ASN A 120 -10.96 -25.41 18.70
C ASN A 120 -10.50 -26.87 18.88
N PRO A 121 -9.31 -27.17 19.41
CA PRO A 121 -8.33 -26.27 20.02
C PRO A 121 -7.40 -25.58 19.00
N PRO A 122 -6.84 -24.40 19.34
CA PRO A 122 -5.95 -23.65 18.46
C PRO A 122 -4.60 -24.35 18.31
N GLN A 123 -4.33 -24.93 17.13
CA GLN A 123 -3.00 -25.46 16.78
C GLN A 123 -1.95 -24.37 16.49
N SER A 124 -2.33 -23.09 16.45
CA SER A 124 -1.42 -21.96 16.19
C SER A 124 -1.70 -20.77 17.10
N ARG A 125 -0.63 -20.22 17.71
CA ARG A 125 -0.64 -19.05 18.60
C ARG A 125 -0.93 -17.81 17.76
N THR A 126 -2.18 -17.38 17.64
CA THR A 126 -2.56 -16.17 16.85
C THR A 126 -2.56 -14.88 17.67
N GLU A 127 -2.21 -14.96 18.95
CA GLU A 127 -2.11 -13.84 19.88
C GLU A 127 -0.65 -13.48 20.12
N PHE A 128 -0.05 -12.84 19.12
CA PHE A 128 1.28 -12.25 19.29
C PHE A 128 1.13 -10.87 19.93
N SER A 129 1.86 -10.65 21.03
CA SER A 129 1.79 -9.39 21.79
C SER A 129 2.42 -8.21 21.04
N GLY A 130 3.14 -8.49 19.96
CA GLY A 130 3.71 -7.49 19.06
C GLY A 130 4.66 -8.10 18.05
N LEU A 131 5.23 -7.26 17.20
CA LEU A 131 6.15 -7.68 16.14
C LEU A 131 7.42 -8.36 16.71
N ASN A 132 7.83 -7.97 17.92
CA ASN A 132 8.93 -8.62 18.64
C ASN A 132 8.60 -10.06 19.07
N ASP A 133 7.37 -10.31 19.53
CA ASP A 133 6.90 -11.64 19.93
C ASP A 133 6.75 -12.55 18.69
N LEU A 134 6.32 -12.00 17.56
CA LEU A 134 6.34 -12.67 16.25
C LEU A 134 7.76 -13.05 15.80
N LEU A 135 8.71 -12.11 15.84
CA LEU A 135 10.08 -12.36 15.40
C LEU A 135 10.79 -13.35 16.33
N THR A 136 10.50 -13.30 17.63
CA THR A 136 11.02 -14.27 18.60
C THR A 136 10.49 -15.67 18.31
N TYR A 137 9.18 -15.81 18.09
CA TYR A 137 8.58 -17.09 17.72
C TYR A 137 9.16 -17.67 16.43
N LEU A 138 9.33 -16.85 15.38
CA LEU A 138 9.95 -17.30 14.13
C LEU A 138 11.42 -17.68 14.31
N ALA A 139 12.19 -16.93 15.11
CA ALA A 139 13.59 -17.25 15.38
C ALA A 139 13.74 -18.57 16.15
N GLU A 140 12.82 -18.86 17.08
CA GLU A 140 12.79 -20.12 17.83
C GLU A 140 12.38 -21.32 16.96
N ASP A 141 11.40 -21.17 16.08
CA ASP A 141 10.94 -22.25 15.18
C ASP A 141 11.95 -22.51 14.04
N TYR A 142 12.62 -21.48 13.50
CA TYR A 142 13.63 -21.66 12.44
C TYR A 142 14.94 -22.31 12.95
N GLY A 143 15.20 -22.25 14.25
CA GLY A 143 16.39 -22.82 14.89
C GLY A 143 16.30 -24.30 15.25
N LYS A 144 15.10 -24.89 15.27
CA LYS A 144 14.91 -26.31 15.63
C LYS A 144 15.11 -27.21 14.42
N LYS A 145 16.34 -27.72 14.27
CA LYS A 145 16.57 -28.95 13.48
C LYS A 145 15.76 -30.08 14.13
N PRO A 146 15.04 -30.93 13.36
CA PRO A 146 14.27 -32.02 13.94
C PRO A 146 15.24 -33.00 14.62
N VAL A 147 15.23 -33.02 15.95
CA VAL A 147 15.86 -34.09 16.71
C VAL A 147 15.01 -35.33 16.47
N LYS A 148 15.58 -36.31 15.77
CA LYS A 148 15.00 -37.64 15.66
C LYS A 148 15.17 -38.33 17.02
N GLU A 149 14.09 -38.46 17.75
CA GLU A 149 14.01 -39.33 18.92
C GLU A 149 13.81 -40.77 18.42
N ASN A 150 14.74 -41.67 18.78
CA ASN A 150 14.67 -43.11 18.54
C ASN A 150 14.04 -43.78 19.77
#